data_AF-A0A1Y0CX33-F1
#
_entry.id   AF-A0A1Y0CX33-F1
#
_cell.length_a   1.000
_cell.length_b   1.000
_cell.length_c   1.000
_cell.angle_alpha   90.00
_cell.angle_beta   90.00
_cell.angle_gamma   90.00
#
_symmetry.space_group_name_H-M   'P 1'
#
loop_
_entity.id
_entity.type
_entity.pdbx_description
1 polymer ?
#
loop_
_entity_poly.entity_id
_entity_poly.type
_entity_poly.pdbx_seq_one_letter_code
_entity_poly.pdbx_strand_id
1 'polypeptide(L)'
;MQGYKPIAMEAIVAMAPQVILISRRHLTDSDQLNELFEQFPLLRHTPAAKDQALVAINGKALIGGFGLSTLDEAERLYQTWLSQP
;
A
#
# COMPACT_ATOMS: atom_id res chain seq x y z
N MET A 1 -15.17 -16.61 7.35
CA MET A 1 -15.24 -15.76 6.14
C MET A 1 -13.85 -15.17 5.91
N GLN A 2 -13.11 -15.61 4.89
CA GLN A 2 -11.74 -15.14 4.60
C GLN A 2 -11.70 -14.54 3.18
N GLY A 3 -10.97 -13.45 2.96
CA GLY A 3 -10.79 -12.84 1.64
C GLY A 3 -10.84 -11.29 1.62
N TYR A 4 -10.62 -10.71 0.43
CA TYR A 4 -10.71 -9.26 0.20
C TYR A 4 -12.15 -8.76 0.38
N LYS A 5 -12.31 -7.69 1.15
CA LYS A 5 -13.61 -7.07 1.43
C LYS A 5 -13.49 -5.55 1.41
N PRO A 6 -14.56 -4.85 1.02
CA PRO A 6 -14.66 -3.43 1.29
C PRO A 6 -14.55 -3.17 2.80
N ILE A 7 -13.83 -2.11 3.16
CA ILE A 7 -13.72 -1.62 4.52
C ILE A 7 -14.18 -0.15 4.54
N ALA A 8 -14.90 0.24 5.58
CA ALA A 8 -15.28 1.64 5.78
C ALA A 8 -14.04 2.50 6.04
N MET A 9 -14.06 3.75 5.58
CA MET A 9 -12.90 4.64 5.69
C MET A 9 -12.61 5.02 7.15
N GLU A 10 -13.66 5.22 7.94
CA GLU A 10 -13.58 5.49 9.37
C GLU A 10 -12.90 4.35 10.13
N ALA A 11 -13.12 3.11 9.70
CA ALA A 11 -12.46 1.94 10.27
C ALA A 11 -10.95 1.91 9.94
N ILE A 12 -10.55 2.33 8.74
CA ILE A 12 -9.12 2.48 8.39
C ILE A 12 -8.46 3.54 9.28
N VAL A 13 -9.12 4.69 9.48
CA VAL A 13 -8.59 5.75 10.36
C VAL A 13 -8.48 5.26 11.80
N ALA A 14 -9.51 4.56 12.31
CA ALA A 14 -9.50 4.00 13.66
C ALA A 14 -8.44 2.90 13.86
N MET A 15 -8.14 2.11 12.83
CA MET A 15 -7.06 1.11 12.84
C MET A 15 -5.67 1.75 12.98
N ALA A 16 -5.53 3.04 12.64
CA ALA A 16 -4.30 3.81 12.73
C ALA A 16 -3.07 3.08 12.13
N PRO A 17 -3.11 2.69 10.85
CA PRO A 17 -2.00 1.97 10.23
C PRO A 17 -0.73 2.80 10.20
N GLN A 18 0.40 2.14 10.45
CA GLN A 18 1.74 2.71 10.29
C GLN A 18 2.21 2.66 8.84
N VAL A 19 1.71 1.69 8.06
CA VAL A 19 2.07 1.50 6.65
C VAL A 19 0.80 1.13 5.89
N ILE A 20 0.64 1.68 4.69
CA ILE A 20 -0.43 1.30 3.77
C ILE A 20 0.21 0.78 2.48
N LEU A 21 0.01 -0.52 2.20
CA LEU A 21 0.40 -1.13 0.93
C LEU A 21 -0.72 -0.98 -0.10
N ILE A 22 -0.41 -0.41 -1.25
CA ILE A 22 -1.37 -0.15 -2.32
C ILE A 22 -1.02 -1.03 -3.50
N SER A 23 -1.85 -2.05 -3.75
CA SER A 23 -1.70 -2.88 -4.94
C SER A 23 -2.05 -2.10 -6.20
N ARG A 24 -1.10 -1.98 -7.15
CA ARG A 24 -1.32 -1.34 -8.45
C ARG A 24 -0.89 -2.25 -9.59
N ARG A 25 -1.57 -2.11 -10.75
CA ARG A 25 -1.16 -2.80 -11.99
C ARG A 25 0.13 -2.24 -12.59
N HIS A 26 0.39 -0.95 -12.37
CA HIS A 26 1.61 -0.26 -12.78
C HIS A 26 2.13 0.55 -11.59
N LEU A 27 3.43 0.45 -11.31
CA LEU A 27 4.13 1.26 -10.33
C LEU A 27 4.47 2.59 -11.01
N THR A 28 3.56 3.55 -10.96
CA THR A 28 3.75 4.89 -11.55
C THR A 28 3.82 5.94 -10.45
N ASP A 29 4.56 7.02 -10.74
CA ASP A 29 5.19 7.99 -9.85
C ASP A 29 4.32 8.61 -8.73
N SER A 30 5.02 9.27 -7.81
CA SER A 30 4.53 9.97 -6.61
C SER A 30 3.26 10.82 -6.81
N ASP A 31 3.03 11.36 -8.02
CA ASP A 31 1.83 12.14 -8.36
C ASP A 31 0.53 11.38 -8.12
N GLN A 32 0.54 10.06 -8.27
CA GLN A 32 -0.64 9.23 -8.07
C GLN A 32 -0.93 8.93 -6.59
N LEU A 33 -0.01 9.19 -5.67
CA LEU A 33 -0.32 9.13 -4.23
C LEU A 33 -1.10 10.38 -3.80
N ASN A 34 -0.85 11.53 -4.44
CA ASN A 34 -1.65 12.72 -4.23
C ASN A 34 -3.09 12.51 -4.70
N GLU A 35 -3.29 11.88 -5.87
CA GLU A 35 -4.63 11.50 -6.37
C GLU A 35 -5.39 10.58 -5.41
N LEU A 36 -4.69 9.72 -4.65
CA LEU A 36 -5.31 8.87 -3.64
C LEU A 36 -5.89 9.70 -2.49
N PHE A 37 -5.16 10.73 -2.05
CA PHE A 37 -5.62 11.61 -0.97
C PHE A 37 -6.77 12.53 -1.40
N GLU A 38 -6.86 12.88 -2.69
CA GLU A 38 -8.03 13.58 -3.21
C GLU A 38 -9.29 12.69 -3.20
N GLN A 39 -9.14 11.41 -3.56
CA GLN A 39 -10.23 10.44 -3.55
C GLN A 39 -10.62 9.98 -2.14
N PHE A 40 -9.65 9.89 -1.22
CA PHE A 40 -9.84 9.42 0.14
C PHE A 40 -9.17 10.37 1.15
N PRO A 41 -9.75 11.57 1.38
CA PRO A 41 -9.13 12.60 2.22
C PRO A 41 -8.84 12.17 3.65
N LEU A 42 -9.68 11.29 4.21
CA LEU A 42 -9.53 10.79 5.57
C LEU A 42 -8.24 9.99 5.80
N LEU A 43 -7.64 9.44 4.74
CA LEU A 43 -6.34 8.74 4.85
C LEU A 43 -5.23 9.67 5.33
N ARG A 44 -5.32 10.98 5.05
CA ARG A 44 -4.35 11.99 5.53
C ARG A 44 -4.21 12.02 7.06
N HIS A 45 -5.21 11.50 7.80
CA HIS A 45 -5.20 11.46 9.26
C HIS A 45 -4.53 10.21 9.85
N THR A 46 -4.17 9.22 9.02
CA THR A 46 -3.45 8.02 9.46
C THR A 46 -1.97 8.32 9.76
N PRO A 47 -1.32 7.59 10.67
CA PRO A 47 0.13 7.67 10.86
C PRO A 47 0.89 7.41 9.55
N ALA A 48 0.48 6.40 8.78
CA ALA A 48 1.09 6.10 7.48
C ALA A 48 1.16 7.31 6.53
N ALA A 49 0.10 8.12 6.46
CA ALA A 49 0.10 9.32 5.61
C ALA A 49 1.02 10.43 6.12
N LYS A 50 1.14 10.60 7.44
CA LYS A 50 2.02 11.60 8.05
C LYS A 50 3.49 11.24 7.85
N ASP A 51 3.81 9.95 7.97
CA ASP A 51 5.17 9.43 7.85
C ASP A 51 5.54 9.10 6.39
N GLN A 52 4.69 9.48 5.43
CA GLN A 52 4.85 9.19 4.00
C GLN A 52 5.04 7.69 3.70
N ALA A 53 4.50 6.81 4.55
CA ALA A 53 4.60 5.35 4.48
C ALA A 53 3.43 4.73 3.67
N LEU A 54 3.17 5.30 2.49
CA LEU A 54 2.25 4.73 1.49
C LEU A 54 3.09 4.09 0.39
N VAL A 55 3.04 2.77 0.31
CA VAL A 55 3.96 2.01 -0.55
C VAL A 55 3.18 1.27 -1.62
N ALA A 56 3.48 1.56 -2.89
CA ALA A 56 2.90 0.84 -4.00
C ALA A 56 3.56 -0.54 -4.15
N ILE A 57 2.72 -1.56 -4.37
CA ILE A 57 3.16 -2.92 -4.67
C ILE A 57 2.64 -3.39 -6.03
N ASN A 58 3.42 -4.24 -6.70
CA ASN A 58 3.03 -4.86 -7.95
C ASN A 58 1.88 -5.86 -7.72
N GLY A 59 0.66 -5.50 -8.13
CA GLY A 59 -0.52 -6.33 -7.92
C GLY A 59 -0.46 -7.71 -8.58
N LYS A 60 0.39 -7.90 -9.61
CA LYS A 60 0.60 -9.23 -10.23
C LYS A 60 1.24 -10.22 -9.25
N ALA A 61 2.00 -9.73 -8.27
CA ALA A 61 2.64 -10.54 -7.24
C ALA A 61 1.63 -11.19 -6.26
N LEU A 62 0.36 -10.76 -6.29
CA LEU A 62 -0.71 -11.25 -5.42
C LEU A 62 -1.63 -12.27 -6.12
N ILE A 63 -1.45 -12.48 -7.43
CA ILE A 63 -2.34 -13.34 -8.23
C ILE A 63 -1.78 -14.77 -8.26
N GLY A 64 -2.65 -15.75 -8.01
CA GLY A 64 -2.26 -17.17 -8.10
C GLY A 64 -1.58 -17.71 -6.85
N GLY A 65 -1.56 -16.95 -5.75
CA GLY A 65 -0.96 -17.35 -4.48
C GLY A 65 0.49 -16.89 -4.34
N PHE A 66 1.24 -17.59 -3.49
CA PHE A 66 2.65 -17.28 -3.24
C PHE A 66 3.53 -17.91 -4.32
N GLY A 67 4.27 -17.09 -5.07
CA GLY A 67 5.16 -17.54 -6.14
C GLY A 67 6.42 -16.68 -6.29
N LEU A 68 7.17 -16.89 -7.37
CA LEU A 68 8.42 -16.15 -7.64
C LEU A 68 8.16 -14.63 -7.70
N SER A 69 7.08 -14.20 -8.36
CA SER A 69 6.69 -12.79 -8.42
C SER A 69 6.39 -12.18 -7.04
N THR A 70 5.90 -12.98 -6.08
CA THR A 70 5.71 -12.55 -4.69
C THR A 70 7.05 -12.32 -4.00
N LEU A 71 8.01 -13.21 -4.25
CA LEU A 71 9.35 -13.13 -3.66
C LEU A 71 10.12 -11.94 -4.23
N ASP A 72 10.10 -11.76 -5.56
CA ASP A 72 10.71 -10.63 -6.25
C ASP A 72 10.16 -9.29 -5.74
N GLU A 73 8.85 -9.22 -5.51
CA GLU A 73 8.20 -8.01 -5.00
C GLU A 73 8.55 -7.74 -3.52
N ALA A 74 8.65 -8.79 -2.70
CA ALA A 74 9.09 -8.66 -1.32
C ALA A 74 10.56 -8.18 -1.23
N GLU A 75 11.45 -8.74 -2.06
CA GLU A 75 12.84 -8.30 -2.15
C GLU A 75 12.93 -6.84 -2.64
N ARG A 76 12.18 -6.48 -3.68
CA ARG A 76 12.10 -5.10 -4.15
C ARG A 76 11.68 -4.15 -3.03
N LEU A 77 10.62 -4.47 -2.28
CA LEU A 77 10.16 -3.66 -1.15
C LEU A 77 11.22 -3.52 -0.07
N TYR A 78 11.89 -4.62 0.26
CA TYR A 78 12.97 -4.60 1.24
C TYR A 78 14.10 -3.65 0.81
N GLN A 79 14.58 -3.79 -0.43
CA GLN A 79 15.70 -2.99 -0.95
C GLN A 79 15.33 -1.52 -1.18
N THR A 80 14.13 -1.27 -1.72
CA THR A 80 13.72 0.07 -2.18
C THR A 80 12.99 0.89 -1.12
N TRP A 81 12.53 0.31 -0.02
CA TRP A 81 11.80 1.06 1.02
C TRP A 81 12.32 0.80 2.42
N LEU A 82 12.47 -0.46 2.85
CA LEU A 82 12.86 -0.78 4.24
C LEU A 82 14.36 -0.62 4.54
N SER A 83 15.22 -0.85 3.55
CA SER A 83 16.67 -0.83 3.71
C SER A 83 17.28 0.56 3.50
N GLN A 84 16.45 1.59 3.26
CA GLN A 84 16.93 2.97 3.19
C GLN A 84 17.26 3.45 4.62
N PRO A 85 18.39 4.16 4.81
CA PRO A 85 18.84 4.64 6.12
C PRO A 85 17.96 5.74 6.72
#